data_AF-A0A7X7Z7W7-F1
#
_entry.id   AF-A0A7X7Z7W7-F1
#
_cell.length_a   1.000
_cell.length_b   1.000
_cell.length_c   1.000
_cell.angle_alpha   90.00
_cell.angle_beta   90.00
_cell.angle_gamma   90.00
#
_symmetry.space_group_name_H-M   'P 1'
#
loop_
_entity.id
_entity.type
_entity.pdbx_description
1 polymer ?
#
loop_
_entity_poly.entity_id
_entity_poly.type
_entity_poly.pdbx_seq_one_letter_code
_entity_poly.pdbx_strand_id
1 'polypeptide(L)'
;MDTNVRKTLNNLYLSLDNKREGILSGLKSIQEEIHFKCGFYNGHYHKNDRSEYEKDYYPIPVVSIVGLCDIEIDFDNISITSKLKKNNIIDFEFIQFTQYRFEVYGVEDYLCDFGTEKSLNDMIKKIIESDESEFFITFYLPFNANVVDVLNLIKLLQTNSFFY
;
A
#
# COMPACT_ATOMS: atom_id res chain seq x y z
N MET A 1 -9.98 11.83 31.73
CA MET A 1 -9.46 10.75 30.87
C MET A 1 -8.79 9.73 31.76
N ASP A 2 -9.16 8.47 31.63
CA ASP A 2 -8.53 7.36 32.35
C ASP A 2 -7.05 7.26 31.94
N THR A 3 -6.15 7.26 32.92
CA THR A 3 -4.70 7.05 32.73
C THR A 3 -4.38 5.75 31.98
N ASN A 4 -5.29 4.77 32.01
CA ASN A 4 -5.18 3.53 31.27
C ASN A 4 -5.26 3.74 29.74
N VAL A 5 -6.11 4.66 29.26
CA VAL A 5 -6.31 4.90 27.82
C VAL A 5 -5.01 5.36 27.16
N ARG A 6 -4.29 6.30 27.79
CA ARG A 6 -3.01 6.78 27.25
C ARG A 6 -1.97 5.65 27.16
N LYS A 7 -1.90 4.81 28.19
CA LYS A 7 -0.96 3.68 28.22
C LYS A 7 -1.29 2.65 27.14
N THR A 8 -2.57 2.33 26.96
CA THR A 8 -3.04 1.42 25.92
C THR A 8 -2.70 1.95 24.53
N LEU A 9 -3.00 3.23 24.25
CA LEU A 9 -2.67 3.85 22.96
C LEU A 9 -1.16 3.83 22.72
N ASN A 10 -0.34 4.23 23.68
CA ASN A 10 1.11 4.20 23.52
C ASN A 10 1.65 2.80 23.21
N ASN A 11 1.10 1.76 23.85
CA ASN A 11 1.52 0.38 23.60
C ASN A 11 1.14 -0.09 22.18
N LEU A 12 -0.05 0.27 21.71
CA LEU A 12 -0.50 -0.05 20.34
C LEU A 12 0.36 0.69 19.31
N TYR A 13 0.57 1.99 19.49
CA TYR A 13 1.31 2.80 18.53
C TYR A 13 2.80 2.51 18.50
N LEU A 14 3.39 2.02 19.61
CA LEU A 14 4.79 1.66 19.66
C LEU A 14 5.15 0.59 18.64
N SER A 15 4.29 -0.40 18.38
CA SER A 15 4.57 -1.41 17.35
C SER A 15 4.54 -0.84 15.94
N LEU A 16 3.57 0.05 15.65
CA LEU A 16 3.50 0.74 14.36
C LEU A 16 4.72 1.63 14.13
N ASP A 17 5.13 2.39 15.15
CA ASP A 17 6.27 3.31 15.07
C ASP A 17 7.60 2.55 14.93
N ASN A 18 7.78 1.45 15.67
CA ASN A 18 8.95 0.58 15.49
C ASN A 18 9.02 -0.01 14.07
N LYS A 19 7.88 -0.41 13.49
CA LYS A 19 7.83 -0.90 12.11
C LYS A 19 8.20 0.23 11.13
N ARG A 20 7.65 1.43 11.33
CA ARG A 20 8.00 2.63 10.54
C ARG A 20 9.50 2.90 10.60
N GLU A 21 10.10 2.96 11.78
CA GLU A 21 11.54 3.22 11.94
C GLU A 21 12.41 2.14 11.28
N GLY A 22 11.97 0.87 11.31
CA GLY A 22 12.61 -0.22 10.57
C GLY A 22 12.61 0.02 9.06
N ILE A 23 11.45 0.39 8.49
CA ILE A 23 11.32 0.71 7.06
C ILE A 23 12.16 1.93 6.70
N LEU A 24 12.11 3.00 7.49
CA LEU A 24 12.90 4.22 7.26
C LEU A 24 14.41 3.95 7.31
N SER A 25 14.86 3.12 8.25
CA SER A 25 16.26 2.72 8.34
C SER A 25 16.67 1.88 7.12
N GLY A 26 15.80 0.97 6.68
CA GLY A 26 15.99 0.19 5.46
C GLY A 26 16.10 1.08 4.22
N LEU A 27 15.20 2.03 4.02
CA LEU A 27 15.22 2.98 2.91
C LEU A 27 16.51 3.81 2.89
N LYS A 28 16.96 4.31 4.04
CA LYS A 28 18.22 5.06 4.17
C LYS A 28 19.47 4.23 3.88
N SER A 29 19.38 2.90 3.99
CA SER A 29 20.50 2.00 3.72
C SER A 29 20.66 1.65 2.23
N ILE A 30 19.66 1.95 1.40
CA ILE A 30 19.75 1.76 -0.04
C ILE A 30 20.65 2.87 -0.61
N GLN A 31 21.60 2.50 -1.50
CA GLN A 31 22.60 3.44 -2.04
C GLN A 31 22.01 4.45 -3.05
N GLU A 32 20.84 4.17 -3.60
CA GLU A 32 20.12 5.07 -4.49
C GLU A 32 19.54 6.26 -3.70
N GLU A 33 19.49 7.43 -4.33
CA GLU A 33 18.88 8.61 -3.72
C GLU A 33 17.34 8.44 -3.68
N ILE A 34 16.84 7.87 -2.59
CA ILE A 34 15.41 7.74 -2.33
C ILE A 34 14.95 8.92 -1.50
N HIS A 35 14.11 9.77 -2.08
CA HIS A 35 13.42 10.83 -1.35
C HIS A 35 12.10 10.31 -0.79
N PHE A 36 11.92 10.42 0.53
CA PHE A 36 10.67 10.04 1.17
C PHE A 36 10.23 11.06 2.23
N LYS A 37 8.92 11.07 2.48
CA LYS A 37 8.28 11.81 3.57
C LYS A 37 7.60 10.80 4.50
N CYS A 38 7.40 11.17 5.76
CA CYS A 38 6.63 10.34 6.67
C CYS A 38 5.76 11.19 7.59
N GLY A 39 4.64 10.62 8.01
CA GLY A 39 3.68 11.27 8.89
C GLY A 39 2.70 10.26 9.47
N PHE A 40 1.77 10.76 10.29
CA PHE A 40 0.67 9.98 10.85
C PHE A 40 -0.64 10.56 10.32
N TYR A 41 -1.45 9.74 9.67
CA TYR A 41 -2.66 10.17 8.95
C TYR A 41 -3.85 9.34 9.40
N ASN A 42 -5.00 9.99 9.60
CA ASN A 42 -6.24 9.33 9.99
C ASN A 42 -7.24 9.31 8.83
N GLY A 43 -8.34 8.58 9.03
CA GLY A 43 -9.43 8.50 8.06
C GLY A 43 -9.23 7.45 6.98
N HIS A 44 -8.36 6.48 7.22
CA HIS A 44 -8.23 5.26 6.42
C HIS A 44 -9.51 4.41 6.58
N TYR A 45 -9.78 3.55 5.60
CA TYR A 45 -10.93 2.67 5.62
C TYR A 45 -10.46 1.22 5.57
N HIS A 46 -11.06 0.36 6.40
CA HIS A 46 -10.85 -1.09 6.35
C HIS A 46 -12.18 -1.81 6.11
N LYS A 47 -12.12 -3.04 5.58
CA LYS A 47 -13.30 -3.92 5.51
C LYS A 47 -13.49 -4.62 6.85
N ASN A 48 -14.64 -4.42 7.48
CA ASN A 48 -15.01 -5.13 8.70
C ASN A 48 -15.43 -6.58 8.42
N ASP A 49 -15.81 -7.32 9.47
CA ASP A 49 -16.26 -8.73 9.38
C ASP A 49 -17.47 -8.95 8.44
N ARG A 50 -18.20 -7.89 8.08
CA ARG A 50 -19.34 -7.92 7.15
C ARG A 50 -18.96 -7.52 5.73
N SER A 51 -17.66 -7.32 5.46
CA SER A 51 -17.13 -6.79 4.19
C SER A 51 -17.60 -5.37 3.86
N GLU A 52 -18.02 -4.60 4.87
CA GLU A 52 -18.39 -3.18 4.73
C GLU A 52 -17.17 -2.32 5.05
N TYR A 53 -16.99 -1.22 4.32
CA TYR A 53 -15.92 -0.26 4.61
C TYR A 53 -16.27 0.59 5.83
N GLU A 54 -15.42 0.57 6.85
CA GLU A 54 -15.51 1.38 8.06
C GLU A 54 -14.33 2.36 8.14
N LYS A 55 -14.59 3.59 8.59
CA LYS A 55 -13.57 4.63 8.72
C LYS A 55 -12.87 4.55 10.06
N ASP A 56 -11.55 4.48 10.03
CA ASP A 56 -10.71 4.59 11.21
C ASP A 56 -10.36 6.04 11.53
N TYR A 57 -10.68 6.46 12.75
CA TYR A 57 -10.40 7.82 13.24
C TYR A 57 -9.00 7.96 13.83
N TYR A 58 -8.38 6.84 14.18
CA TYR A 58 -7.02 6.81 14.70
C TYR A 58 -6.03 6.99 13.55
N PRO A 59 -4.92 7.73 13.75
CA PRO A 59 -3.94 7.87 12.69
C PRO A 59 -3.03 6.65 12.57
N ILE A 60 -2.56 6.30 11.38
CA ILE A 60 -1.51 5.30 11.15
C ILE A 60 -0.27 5.95 10.54
N PRO A 61 0.93 5.40 10.74
CA PRO A 61 2.11 5.89 10.07
C PRO A 61 2.08 5.58 8.57
N VAL A 62 2.36 6.59 7.76
CA VAL A 62 2.51 6.47 6.31
C VAL A 62 3.88 6.99 5.88
N VAL A 63 4.57 6.25 5.03
CA VAL A 63 5.84 6.63 4.40
C VAL A 63 5.62 6.78 2.91
N SER A 64 5.74 7.99 2.40
CA SER A 64 5.58 8.33 0.98
C SER A 64 6.94 8.37 0.31
N ILE A 65 7.21 7.46 -0.63
CA ILE A 65 8.37 7.52 -1.52
C ILE A 65 8.00 8.39 -2.71
N VAL A 66 8.65 9.55 -2.81
CA VAL A 66 8.28 10.60 -3.78
C VAL A 66 8.37 10.06 -5.21
N GLY A 67 7.24 10.11 -5.92
CA GLY A 67 7.13 9.67 -7.31
C GLY A 67 6.98 8.16 -7.50
N LEU A 68 6.84 7.37 -6.43
CA LEU A 68 6.77 5.90 -6.52
C LEU A 68 5.58 5.29 -5.82
N CYS A 69 5.45 5.45 -4.50
CA CYS A 69 4.40 4.79 -3.73
C CYS A 69 4.20 5.40 -2.35
N ASP A 70 3.02 5.12 -1.78
CA ASP A 70 2.74 5.30 -0.36
C ASP A 70 2.77 3.94 0.35
N ILE A 71 3.40 3.91 1.52
CA ILE A 71 3.49 2.73 2.40
C ILE A 71 2.69 3.03 3.67
N GLU A 72 1.55 2.39 3.82
CA GLU A 72 0.68 2.47 5.00
C GLU A 72 0.99 1.31 5.94
N ILE A 73 1.18 1.62 7.22
CA ILE A 73 1.54 0.63 8.24
C ILE A 73 0.39 0.54 9.24
N ASP A 74 -0.50 -0.39 9.00
CA ASP A 74 -1.66 -0.65 9.85
C ASP A 74 -1.36 -1.76 10.87
N PHE A 75 -2.29 -2.04 11.77
CA PHE A 75 -2.18 -3.11 12.76
C PHE A 75 -2.22 -4.51 12.13
N ASP A 76 -2.98 -4.66 11.06
CA ASP A 76 -3.19 -5.97 10.41
C ASP A 76 -2.16 -6.25 9.31
N ASN A 77 -1.74 -5.21 8.59
CA ASN A 77 -0.94 -5.35 7.38
C ASN A 77 -0.07 -4.10 7.10
N ILE A 78 0.84 -4.26 6.16
CA ILE A 78 1.55 -3.18 5.50
C ILE A 78 1.00 -3.12 4.08
N SER A 79 0.42 -1.99 3.71
CA SER A 79 -0.09 -1.73 2.37
C SER A 79 0.89 -0.86 1.61
N ILE A 80 1.20 -1.22 0.36
CA ILE A 80 2.02 -0.40 -0.54
C ILE A 80 1.17 -0.06 -1.76
N THR A 81 0.80 1.19 -1.89
CA THR A 81 -0.05 1.69 -2.98
C THR A 81 0.80 2.46 -3.98
N SER A 82 0.68 2.10 -5.25
CA SER A 82 1.34 2.77 -6.37
C SER A 82 0.38 2.88 -7.56
N LYS A 83 0.79 3.57 -8.61
CA LYS A 83 0.01 3.74 -9.84
C LYS A 83 0.69 3.10 -11.04
N LEU A 84 -0.12 2.59 -11.95
CA LEU A 84 0.29 2.26 -13.32
C LEU A 84 -0.61 2.94 -14.34
N LYS A 85 -0.01 3.34 -15.47
CA LYS A 85 -0.78 3.82 -16.63
C LYS A 85 -1.51 2.67 -17.28
N LYS A 86 -2.67 2.96 -17.88
CA LYS A 86 -3.48 1.99 -18.61
C LYS A 86 -2.68 1.16 -19.63
N ASN A 87 -1.83 1.79 -20.42
CA ASN A 87 -1.03 1.08 -21.42
C ASN A 87 0.02 0.15 -20.78
N ASN A 88 0.52 0.49 -19.59
CA ASN A 88 1.50 -0.34 -18.90
C ASN A 88 0.83 -1.54 -18.23
N ILE A 89 -0.35 -1.35 -17.62
CA ILE A 89 -1.05 -2.40 -16.88
C ILE A 89 -1.62 -3.50 -17.80
N ILE A 90 -2.07 -3.14 -19.02
CA ILE A 90 -2.62 -4.10 -19.99
C ILE A 90 -1.58 -5.12 -20.46
N ASP A 91 -0.35 -4.66 -20.70
CA ASP A 91 0.76 -5.49 -21.15
C ASP A 91 1.63 -6.02 -19.98
N PHE A 92 1.17 -5.81 -18.74
CA PHE A 92 1.97 -6.08 -17.55
C PHE A 92 2.10 -7.56 -17.24
N GLU A 93 3.33 -8.02 -17.01
CA GLU A 93 3.61 -9.38 -16.55
C GLU A 93 3.34 -9.53 -15.05
N PHE A 94 2.06 -9.59 -14.67
CA PHE A 94 1.62 -9.76 -13.29
C PHE A 94 2.20 -11.00 -12.58
N ILE A 95 2.72 -11.98 -13.33
CA ILE A 95 3.37 -13.18 -12.79
C ILE A 95 4.46 -12.82 -11.76
N GLN A 96 5.19 -11.71 -11.96
CA GLN A 96 6.26 -11.24 -11.06
C GLN A 96 5.72 -10.81 -9.68
N PHE A 97 4.42 -10.55 -9.58
CA PHE A 97 3.74 -10.06 -8.38
C PHE A 97 2.74 -11.06 -7.80
N THR A 98 2.53 -12.23 -8.43
CA THR A 98 1.55 -13.24 -7.98
C THR A 98 1.82 -13.82 -6.59
N GLN A 99 3.04 -13.66 -6.07
CA GLN A 99 3.37 -14.01 -4.68
C GLN A 99 2.80 -13.02 -3.64
N TYR A 100 2.39 -11.82 -4.07
CA TYR A 100 1.77 -10.81 -3.24
C TYR A 100 0.26 -10.83 -3.46
N ARG A 101 -0.48 -10.54 -2.39
CA ARG A 101 -1.89 -10.18 -2.51
C ARG A 101 -1.97 -8.74 -2.99
N PHE A 102 -2.83 -8.46 -3.96
CA PHE A 102 -3.02 -7.09 -4.44
C PHE A 102 -4.41 -6.88 -5.01
N GLU A 103 -4.82 -5.62 -5.02
CA GLU A 103 -6.04 -5.17 -5.69
C GLU A 103 -5.75 -3.97 -6.60
N VAL A 104 -6.61 -3.78 -7.58
CA VAL A 104 -6.54 -2.69 -8.56
C VAL A 104 -7.85 -1.92 -8.54
N TYR A 105 -7.77 -0.60 -8.39
CA TYR A 105 -8.92 0.30 -8.37
C TYR A 105 -8.65 1.60 -9.14
N GLY A 106 -9.71 2.34 -9.46
CA GLY A 106 -9.62 3.58 -10.24
C GLY A 106 -8.86 4.70 -9.52
N VAL A 107 -8.16 5.54 -10.29
CA VAL A 107 -7.54 6.77 -9.76
C VAL A 107 -8.54 7.91 -9.75
N GLU A 108 -9.37 8.02 -10.79
CA GLU A 108 -10.43 9.02 -10.91
C GLU A 108 -11.66 8.61 -10.09
N ASP A 109 -12.08 7.34 -10.19
CA ASP A 109 -13.10 6.73 -9.33
C ASP A 109 -12.48 5.69 -8.37
N TYR A 110 -12.05 6.17 -7.20
CA TYR A 110 -11.45 5.35 -6.14
C TYR A 110 -12.41 4.31 -5.53
N LEU A 111 -13.70 4.32 -5.88
CA LEU A 111 -14.66 3.28 -5.48
C LEU A 111 -14.80 2.18 -6.53
N CYS A 112 -14.25 2.37 -7.73
CA CYS A 112 -14.31 1.40 -8.80
C CYS A 112 -13.25 0.30 -8.60
N ASP A 113 -13.69 -0.89 -8.16
CA ASP A 113 -12.85 -2.08 -8.02
C ASP A 113 -12.72 -2.83 -9.36
N PHE A 114 -11.50 -2.91 -9.88
CA PHE A 114 -11.18 -3.64 -11.10
C PHE A 114 -10.88 -5.11 -10.86
N GLY A 115 -10.42 -5.49 -9.66
CA GLY A 115 -10.17 -6.87 -9.27
C GLY A 115 -8.86 -7.07 -8.50
N THR A 116 -8.51 -8.34 -8.30
CA THR A 116 -7.38 -8.76 -7.46
C THR A 116 -6.43 -9.71 -8.17
N GLU A 117 -5.39 -10.17 -7.49
CA GLU A 117 -4.44 -11.18 -7.98
C GLU A 117 -5.13 -12.48 -8.45
N LYS A 118 -6.36 -12.74 -7.98
CA LYS A 118 -7.13 -13.95 -8.30
C LYS A 118 -7.98 -13.82 -9.57
N SER A 119 -8.15 -12.61 -10.10
CA SER A 119 -9.08 -12.32 -11.20
C SER A 119 -8.42 -11.61 -12.37
N LEU A 120 -7.12 -11.86 -12.63
CA LEU A 120 -6.31 -11.11 -13.61
C LEU A 120 -6.99 -10.95 -14.98
N ASN A 121 -7.51 -12.02 -15.55
CA ASN A 121 -8.15 -11.97 -16.89
C ASN A 121 -9.40 -11.07 -16.91
N ASP A 122 -10.19 -11.07 -15.83
CA ASP A 122 -11.38 -10.22 -15.71
C ASP A 122 -10.99 -8.77 -15.43
N MET A 123 -10.00 -8.58 -14.56
CA MET A 123 -9.41 -7.29 -14.22
C MET A 123 -8.88 -6.57 -15.46
N ILE A 124 -8.10 -7.25 -16.30
CA ILE A 124 -7.57 -6.66 -17.54
C ILE A 124 -8.70 -6.27 -18.51
N LYS A 125 -9.76 -7.07 -18.63
CA LYS A 125 -10.92 -6.71 -19.48
C LYS A 125 -11.59 -5.43 -19.00
N LYS A 126 -11.86 -5.33 -17.69
CA LYS A 126 -12.45 -4.12 -17.09
C LYS A 126 -11.56 -2.89 -17.30
N ILE A 127 -10.25 -3.03 -17.12
CA ILE A 127 -9.29 -1.95 -17.37
C ILE A 127 -9.33 -1.50 -18.84
N ILE A 128 -9.35 -2.44 -19.80
CA ILE A 128 -9.44 -2.12 -21.24
C ILE A 128 -10.72 -1.33 -21.54
N GLU A 129 -11.84 -1.71 -20.93
CA GLU A 129 -13.15 -1.08 -21.13
C GLU A 129 -13.35 0.26 -20.39
N SER A 130 -12.54 0.54 -19.36
CA SER A 130 -12.62 1.77 -18.56
C SER A 130 -12.06 3.00 -19.28
N ASP A 131 -12.56 4.19 -18.96
CA ASP A 131 -12.00 5.46 -19.43
C ASP A 131 -10.82 5.97 -18.56
N GLU A 132 -10.52 5.29 -17.44
CA GLU A 132 -9.40 5.60 -16.54
C GLU A 132 -8.05 5.56 -17.28
N SER A 133 -7.24 6.60 -17.07
CA SER A 133 -5.89 6.69 -17.67
C SER A 133 -4.82 6.02 -16.80
N GLU A 134 -5.07 5.89 -15.51
CA GLU A 134 -4.16 5.40 -14.47
C GLU A 134 -4.95 4.58 -13.46
N PHE A 135 -4.30 3.60 -12.84
CA PHE A 135 -4.93 2.70 -11.88
C PHE A 135 -4.07 2.61 -10.63
N PHE A 136 -4.70 2.68 -9.47
CA PHE A 136 -4.04 2.33 -8.23
C PHE A 136 -3.88 0.81 -8.14
N ILE A 137 -2.73 0.39 -7.65
CA ILE A 137 -2.45 -0.99 -7.29
C ILE A 137 -1.95 -0.96 -5.85
N THR A 138 -2.70 -1.61 -4.97
CA THR A 138 -2.34 -1.75 -3.56
C THR A 138 -1.91 -3.18 -3.30
N PHE A 139 -0.66 -3.34 -2.87
CA PHE A 139 -0.08 -4.61 -2.46
C PHE A 139 -0.13 -4.75 -0.95
N TYR A 140 -0.44 -5.96 -0.48
CA TYR A 140 -0.61 -6.25 0.93
C TYR A 140 0.46 -7.23 1.42
N LEU A 141 1.23 -6.81 2.42
CA LEU A 141 2.10 -7.68 3.22
C LEU A 141 1.53 -7.84 4.63
N PRO A 142 1.70 -8.99 5.30
CA PRO A 142 1.31 -9.11 6.70
C PRO A 142 2.13 -8.15 7.58
N PHE A 143 1.59 -7.67 8.70
CA PHE A 143 2.30 -6.73 9.57
C PHE A 143 3.67 -7.24 10.05
N ASN A 144 3.79 -8.56 10.23
CA ASN A 144 5.04 -9.20 10.63
C ASN A 144 6.06 -9.38 9.48
N ALA A 145 5.75 -8.96 8.25
CA ALA A 145 6.68 -9.01 7.13
C ALA A 145 7.99 -8.29 7.48
N ASN A 146 9.10 -8.86 6.99
CA ASN A 146 10.41 -8.32 7.28
C ASN A 146 10.63 -7.04 6.47
N VAL A 147 11.46 -6.12 6.97
CA VAL A 147 11.80 -4.89 6.24
C VAL A 147 12.36 -5.21 4.87
N VAL A 148 13.15 -6.29 4.75
CA VAL A 148 13.70 -6.76 3.47
C VAL A 148 12.61 -7.06 2.44
N ASP A 149 11.47 -7.64 2.85
CA ASP A 149 10.36 -7.96 1.93
C ASP A 149 9.70 -6.68 1.40
N VAL A 150 9.53 -5.68 2.27
CA VAL A 150 9.03 -4.35 1.90
C VAL A 150 9.98 -3.69 0.90
N LEU A 151 11.29 -3.70 1.15
CA LEU A 151 12.29 -3.11 0.25
C LEU A 151 12.36 -3.84 -1.09
N ASN A 152 12.22 -5.17 -1.10
CA ASN A 152 12.18 -5.95 -2.33
C ASN A 152 10.97 -5.57 -3.19
N LEU A 153 9.80 -5.37 -2.59
CA LEU A 153 8.62 -4.92 -3.32
C LEU A 153 8.83 -3.50 -3.87
N ILE A 154 9.37 -2.57 -3.08
CA ILE A 154 9.70 -1.21 -3.55
C ILE A 154 10.64 -1.26 -4.77
N LYS A 155 11.67 -2.11 -4.73
CA LYS A 155 12.58 -2.31 -5.85
C LYS A 155 11.86 -2.85 -7.09
N LEU A 156 10.94 -3.81 -6.91
CA LEU A 156 10.12 -4.31 -8.00
C LEU A 156 9.27 -3.19 -8.62
N LEU A 157 8.70 -2.29 -7.82
CA LEU A 157 7.95 -1.15 -8.34
C LEU A 157 8.85 -0.23 -9.17
N GLN A 158 10.05 0.12 -8.67
CA GLN A 158 11.01 0.97 -9.38
C GLN A 158 11.39 0.41 -10.76
N THR A 159 11.53 -0.91 -10.89
CA THR A 159 11.93 -1.55 -12.15
C THR A 159 10.77 -1.80 -13.11
N ASN A 160 9.52 -1.59 -12.69
CA ASN A 160 8.31 -1.99 -13.42
C ASN A 160 7.40 -0.80 -13.79
N SER A 161 7.98 0.40 -13.95
CA SER A 161 7.27 1.61 -14.43
C SER A 161 6.12 2.11 -13.55
N PHE A 162 6.11 1.72 -12.28
CA PHE A 162 5.22 2.24 -11.26
C PHE A 162 5.58 3.68 -10.89
N PHE A 163 4.58 4.46 -10.45
CA PHE A 163 4.76 5.85 -10.03
C PHE A 163 3.68 6.27 -9.02
N TYR A 164 3.80 7.49 -8.46
CA TYR A 164 2.77 8.07 -7.58
C TYR A 164 2.66 9.58 -7.74
#